data_AF-X1QKM7-F1
#
_entry.id   AF-X1QKM7-F1
#
_cell.length_a   1.000
_cell.length_b   1.000
_cell.length_c   1.000
_cell.angle_alpha   90.00
_cell.angle_beta   90.00
_cell.angle_gamma   90.00
#
_symmetry.space_group_name_H-M   'P 1'
#
loop_
_entity.id
_entity.type
_entity.pdbx_description
1 polymer ?
#
loop_
_entity_poly.entity_id
_entity_poly.type
_entity_poly.pdbx_seq_one_letter_code
_entity_poly.pdbx_strand_id
1 'polypeptide(L)'
;MRLRHGSEHGVIDVRDPLLRDQFAQLPMSIFCAQELSTGAKLAYSMLLRLAWEGRGYPGHQACSDRFGPSVASIKRYVAELHEWGLINGYRASYGSTNSYQVFRPDDPECKLDLPQNRLKMSLKGAQTEPEAGSELAGVRTDSVSDSEERDESPGADAPTAKAAYIQDLAAEFAPGQAVPAIQSFLARFSGPLLRDAAEITRAADGVEKPIAYLYGVVKGLASAAGQQGRVAARPLGIDDELSEEDHAAAVVAFDRVKAWVDGGRQGPPPS
;
A
#
# COMPACT_ATOMS: atom_id res chain seq x y z
N MET A 1 -6.58 -27.49 -26.87
CA MET A 1 -5.33 -27.54 -27.63
C MET A 1 -4.21 -27.09 -26.71
N ARG A 2 -3.42 -28.03 -26.17
CA ARG A 2 -2.36 -27.77 -25.18
C ARG A 2 -1.04 -27.55 -25.92
N LEU A 3 -0.47 -26.35 -25.81
CA LEU A 3 0.92 -26.13 -26.18
C LEU A 3 1.79 -26.58 -24.99
N ARG A 4 2.38 -27.77 -25.12
CA ARG A 4 3.48 -28.20 -24.25
C ARG A 4 4.75 -27.57 -24.80
N HIS A 5 5.18 -26.46 -24.21
CA HIS A 5 6.58 -26.05 -24.25
C HIS A 5 7.21 -26.56 -22.95
N GLY A 6 8.29 -27.34 -23.08
CA GLY A 6 9.11 -27.74 -21.96
C GLY A 6 9.75 -26.51 -21.35
N SER A 7 9.33 -26.14 -20.15
CA SER A 7 10.01 -25.17 -19.33
C SER A 7 10.48 -25.89 -18.07
N GLU A 8 11.79 -25.95 -17.86
CA GLU A 8 12.41 -26.30 -16.58
C GLU A 8 12.10 -25.22 -15.53
N HIS A 9 10.83 -25.02 -15.24
CA HIS A 9 10.39 -24.12 -14.20
C HIS A 9 9.80 -24.99 -13.11
N GLY A 10 10.50 -25.03 -11.97
CA GLY A 10 9.97 -25.59 -10.75
C GLY A 10 8.66 -24.90 -10.41
N VAL A 11 7.63 -25.68 -10.13
CA VAL A 11 6.37 -25.14 -9.62
C VAL A 11 6.57 -24.89 -8.13
N ILE A 12 6.45 -23.63 -7.70
CA ILE A 12 6.39 -23.28 -6.28
C ILE A 12 4.92 -23.35 -5.87
N ASP A 13 4.57 -24.42 -5.16
CA ASP A 13 3.25 -24.62 -4.56
C ASP A 13 3.26 -24.11 -3.11
N VAL A 14 2.67 -22.94 -2.88
CA VAL A 14 2.59 -22.33 -1.55
C VAL A 14 1.37 -22.89 -0.82
N ARG A 15 1.59 -23.88 0.04
CA ARG A 15 0.52 -24.59 0.77
C ARG A 15 0.15 -23.98 2.12
N ASP A 16 0.94 -23.03 2.61
CA ASP A 16 0.75 -22.44 3.92
C ASP A 16 -0.28 -21.29 3.87
N PRO A 17 -1.46 -21.44 4.50
CA PRO A 17 -2.47 -20.38 4.55
C PRO A 17 -1.99 -19.15 5.33
N LEU A 18 -1.01 -19.28 6.25
CA LEU A 18 -0.48 -18.15 7.03
C LEU A 18 0.31 -17.16 6.17
N LEU A 19 0.85 -17.63 5.04
CA LEU A 19 1.53 -16.77 4.06
C LEU A 19 0.55 -15.85 3.31
N ARG A 20 -0.78 -16.03 3.46
CA ARG A 20 -1.77 -15.10 2.89
C ARG A 20 -1.89 -13.81 3.68
N ASP A 21 -1.63 -13.83 4.98
CA ASP A 21 -2.03 -12.72 5.82
C ASP A 21 -1.08 -11.53 5.67
N GLN A 22 0.24 -11.74 5.76
CA GLN A 22 1.22 -10.64 5.66
C GLN A 22 2.59 -11.11 5.18
N PHE A 23 3.16 -10.43 4.19
CA PHE A 23 4.53 -10.59 3.74
C PHE A 23 5.29 -9.27 3.84
N ALA A 24 6.55 -9.35 4.22
CA ALA A 24 7.45 -8.22 4.09
C ALA A 24 7.85 -8.12 2.61
N GLN A 25 7.47 -7.02 1.96
CA GLN A 25 7.81 -6.81 0.55
C GLN A 25 9.26 -6.35 0.42
N LEU A 26 9.91 -6.84 -0.62
CA LEU A 26 11.25 -6.41 -1.00
C LEU A 26 11.22 -6.10 -2.49
N PRO A 27 11.44 -4.84 -2.90
CA PRO A 27 11.46 -4.50 -4.31
C PRO A 27 12.51 -5.32 -5.06
N MET A 28 12.15 -5.80 -6.25
CA MET A 28 13.04 -6.66 -7.05
C MET A 28 14.35 -5.97 -7.42
N SER A 29 14.34 -4.65 -7.60
CA SER A 29 15.57 -3.86 -7.81
C SER A 29 16.55 -4.04 -6.66
N ILE A 30 16.09 -3.93 -5.42
CA ILE A 30 16.90 -4.09 -4.20
C ILE A 30 17.29 -5.57 -3.99
N PHE A 31 16.36 -6.49 -4.27
CA PHE A 31 16.64 -7.92 -4.16
C PHE A 31 17.78 -8.36 -5.09
N CYS A 32 17.79 -7.85 -6.33
CA CYS A 32 18.79 -8.16 -7.35
C CYS A 32 20.10 -7.37 -7.24
N ALA A 33 20.16 -6.32 -6.39
CA ALA A 33 21.39 -5.55 -6.17
C ALA A 33 22.49 -6.45 -5.61
N GLN A 34 23.61 -6.60 -6.31
CA GLN A 34 24.70 -7.52 -5.89
C GLN A 34 25.61 -6.89 -4.83
N GLU A 35 25.58 -5.56 -4.76
CA GLU A 35 26.39 -4.72 -3.89
C GLU A 35 25.86 -4.71 -2.45
N LEU A 36 24.59 -5.07 -2.27
CA LEU A 36 23.95 -5.18 -0.96
C LEU A 36 24.08 -6.58 -0.37
N SER A 37 24.45 -6.63 0.90
CA SER A 37 24.37 -7.82 1.71
C SER A 37 22.92 -8.30 1.84
N THR A 38 22.74 -9.61 1.98
CA THR A 38 21.41 -10.20 2.24
C THR A 38 20.76 -9.58 3.48
N GLY A 39 21.55 -9.24 4.49
CA GLY A 39 21.07 -8.58 5.71
C GLY A 39 20.54 -7.16 5.45
N ALA A 40 21.23 -6.37 4.63
CA ALA A 40 20.75 -5.04 4.22
C ALA A 40 19.45 -5.12 3.42
N LYS A 41 19.33 -6.09 2.50
CA LYS A 41 18.08 -6.32 1.76
C LYS A 41 16.90 -6.63 2.68
N LEU A 42 17.11 -7.51 3.66
CA LEU A 42 16.09 -7.82 4.66
C LEU A 42 15.78 -6.63 5.58
N ALA A 43 16.79 -5.85 5.97
CA ALA A 43 16.60 -4.62 6.75
C ALA A 43 15.79 -3.57 5.96
N TYR A 44 15.99 -3.47 4.64
CA TYR A 44 15.18 -2.59 3.79
C TYR A 44 13.70 -3.03 3.77
N SER A 45 13.45 -4.33 3.63
CA SER A 45 12.09 -4.89 3.71
C SER A 45 11.44 -4.65 5.09
N MET A 46 12.22 -4.78 6.16
CA MET A 46 11.79 -4.46 7.53
C MET A 46 11.36 -2.98 7.65
N LEU A 47 12.17 -2.05 7.14
CA LEU A 47 11.85 -0.62 7.16
C LEU A 47 10.59 -0.30 6.37
N LEU A 48 10.41 -0.89 5.19
CA LEU A 48 9.19 -0.74 4.39
C LEU A 48 7.95 -1.25 5.14
N ARG A 49 8.05 -2.42 5.77
CA ARG A 49 6.98 -2.97 6.58
C ARG A 49 6.58 -2.01 7.71
N LEU A 50 7.56 -1.46 8.44
CA LEU A 50 7.29 -0.50 9.53
C LEU A 50 6.63 0.77 9.00
N ALA A 51 7.08 1.28 7.84
CA ALA A 51 6.48 2.44 7.20
C ALA A 51 5.01 2.20 6.82
N TRP A 52 4.66 1.03 6.29
CA TRP A 52 3.26 0.69 5.96
C TRP A 52 2.37 0.45 7.17
N GLU A 53 2.93 -0.01 8.29
CA GLU A 53 2.21 -0.07 9.56
C GLU A 53 1.91 1.36 10.11
N GLY A 54 2.43 2.42 9.48
CA GLY A 54 2.34 3.80 9.98
C GLY A 54 3.12 4.01 11.27
N ARG A 55 4.02 3.07 11.60
CA ARG A 55 4.80 3.11 12.83
C ARG A 55 6.16 3.73 12.54
N GLY A 56 6.54 4.72 13.34
CA GLY A 56 7.91 5.22 13.34
C GLY A 56 8.89 4.11 13.71
N TYR A 57 10.16 4.26 13.31
CA TYR A 57 11.19 3.26 13.57
C TYR A 57 11.36 3.04 15.09
N PRO A 58 11.07 1.86 15.66
CA PRO A 58 10.96 1.69 17.11
C PRO A 58 12.32 1.64 17.85
N GLY A 59 13.43 1.80 17.13
CA GLY A 59 14.78 1.65 17.64
C GLY A 59 15.38 0.27 17.38
N HIS A 60 16.71 0.19 17.44
CA HIS A 60 17.44 -1.04 17.09
C HIS A 60 17.14 -2.21 18.02
N GLN A 61 16.94 -1.96 19.32
CA GLN A 61 16.62 -3.02 20.29
C GLN A 61 15.25 -3.64 19.99
N ALA A 62 14.22 -2.80 19.83
CA ALA A 62 12.88 -3.28 19.48
C ALA A 62 12.85 -4.01 18.13
N CYS A 63 13.65 -3.57 17.15
CA CYS A 63 13.79 -4.31 15.89
C CYS A 63 14.49 -5.66 16.09
N SER A 64 15.50 -5.73 16.96
CA SER A 64 16.19 -7.00 17.29
C SER A 64 15.22 -7.98 17.92
N ASP A 65 14.44 -7.53 18.90
CA ASP A 65 13.48 -8.37 19.62
C ASP A 65 12.34 -8.83 18.70
N ARG A 66 11.92 -7.98 17.74
CA ARG A 66 10.80 -8.28 16.83
C ARG A 66 11.19 -9.13 15.63
N PHE A 67 12.35 -8.90 15.03
CA PHE A 67 12.73 -9.51 13.74
C PHE A 67 13.81 -10.58 13.86
N GLY A 68 14.55 -10.64 14.98
CA GLY A 68 15.53 -11.69 15.27
C GLY A 68 17.02 -11.32 15.14
N PRO A 69 17.48 -10.52 14.15
CA PRO A 69 18.88 -10.14 14.06
C PRO A 69 19.36 -9.36 15.29
N SER A 70 20.61 -9.59 15.71
CA SER A 70 21.20 -8.84 16.81
C SER A 70 21.23 -7.32 16.52
N VAL A 71 21.15 -6.51 17.57
CA VAL A 71 21.26 -5.04 17.49
C VAL A 71 22.46 -4.58 16.66
N ALA A 72 23.62 -5.25 16.81
CA ALA A 72 24.82 -4.96 16.04
C ALA A 72 24.62 -5.21 14.54
N SER A 73 23.94 -6.31 14.20
CA SER A 73 23.61 -6.64 12.81
C SER A 73 22.67 -5.61 12.21
N ILE A 74 21.62 -5.22 12.93
CA ILE A 74 20.66 -4.20 12.46
C ILE A 74 21.37 -2.88 12.21
N LYS A 75 22.21 -2.43 13.16
CA LYS A 75 23.00 -1.20 12.99
C LYS A 75 23.89 -1.27 11.74
N ARG A 76 24.57 -2.40 11.52
CA ARG A 76 25.39 -2.62 10.32
C ARG A 76 24.56 -2.54 9.05
N TYR A 77 23.43 -3.22 9.00
CA TYR A 77 22.57 -3.25 7.81
C TYR A 77 21.94 -1.89 7.51
N VAL A 78 21.52 -1.15 8.53
CA VAL A 78 21.01 0.21 8.37
C VAL A 78 22.12 1.16 7.91
N ALA A 79 23.35 1.02 8.43
CA ALA A 79 24.48 1.81 7.97
C ALA A 79 24.83 1.51 6.50
N GLU A 80 24.79 0.24 6.10
CA GLU A 80 25.00 -0.17 4.71
C GLU A 80 23.95 0.43 3.77
N LEU A 81 22.66 0.41 4.15
CA LEU A 81 21.61 1.06 3.37
C LEU A 81 21.81 2.59 3.25
N HIS A 82 22.33 3.22 4.29
CA HIS A 82 22.66 4.65 4.29
C HIS A 82 23.85 4.95 3.37
N GLU A 83 24.88 4.11 3.41
CA GLU A 83 26.07 4.22 2.56
C GLU A 83 25.72 4.19 1.06
N TRP A 84 24.79 3.30 0.69
CA TRP A 84 24.27 3.15 -0.68
C TRP A 84 23.19 4.19 -1.05
N GLY A 85 22.84 5.09 -0.13
CA GLY A 85 21.86 6.16 -0.38
C GLY A 85 20.43 5.66 -0.56
N LEU A 86 20.09 4.49 -0.01
CA LEU A 86 18.73 3.97 -0.01
C LEU A 86 17.88 4.53 1.13
N ILE A 87 18.55 5.00 2.19
CA ILE A 87 17.89 5.66 3.30
C ILE A 87 18.70 6.87 3.74
N ASN A 88 18.02 7.90 4.26
CA ASN A 88 18.66 8.97 5.01
C ASN A 88 18.17 8.96 6.46
N GLY A 89 19.09 8.91 7.42
CA GLY A 89 18.77 9.01 8.82
C GLY A 89 18.84 10.45 9.28
N TYR A 90 17.75 10.97 9.85
CA TYR A 90 17.77 12.24 10.57
C TYR A 90 17.29 12.05 12.01
N ARG A 91 17.99 12.70 12.94
CA ARG A 91 17.55 12.82 14.33
C ARG A 91 16.72 14.09 14.44
N ALA A 92 15.42 13.94 14.73
CA ALA A 92 14.50 15.08 14.80
C ALA A 92 14.84 16.01 15.99
N SER A 93 15.33 15.46 17.10
CA SER A 93 15.77 16.18 18.31
C SER A 93 16.41 15.24 19.34
N TYR A 94 17.11 15.80 20.34
CA TYR A 94 17.68 15.04 21.45
C TYR A 94 16.56 14.34 22.24
N GLY A 95 16.58 13.01 22.32
CA GLY A 95 15.52 12.20 22.94
C GLY A 95 14.41 11.74 21.99
N SER A 96 14.41 12.18 20.74
CA SER A 96 13.48 11.69 19.72
C SER A 96 13.93 10.34 19.14
N THR A 97 12.94 9.54 18.75
CA THR A 97 13.11 8.31 17.99
C THR A 97 13.73 8.60 16.63
N ASN A 98 14.75 7.84 16.22
CA ASN A 98 15.40 8.00 14.92
C ASN A 98 14.36 7.92 13.79
N SER A 99 14.40 8.87 12.86
CA SER A 99 13.55 8.87 11.67
C SER A 99 14.40 8.55 10.45
N TYR A 100 13.88 7.72 9.57
CA TYR A 100 14.53 7.34 8.32
C TYR A 100 13.63 7.70 7.16
N GLN A 101 14.18 8.42 6.18
CA GLN A 101 13.55 8.58 4.87
C GLN A 101 14.02 7.43 4.00
N VAL A 102 13.08 6.76 3.34
CA VAL A 102 13.39 5.70 2.37
C VAL A 102 13.32 6.32 0.98
N PHE A 103 14.44 6.25 0.26
CA PHE A 103 14.53 6.80 -1.09
C PHE A 103 14.10 5.80 -2.14
N ARG A 104 13.73 6.32 -3.29
CA ARG A 104 13.50 5.50 -4.47
C ARG A 104 14.85 5.05 -5.05
N PRO A 105 14.90 3.85 -5.62
CA PRO A 105 15.99 3.37 -6.46
C PRO A 105 16.58 4.36 -7.48
N ASP A 106 15.78 5.29 -7.99
CA ASP A 106 16.14 6.29 -9.01
C ASP A 106 16.54 7.65 -8.43
N ASP A 107 16.54 7.81 -7.10
CA ASP A 107 16.97 9.05 -6.46
C ASP A 107 18.47 9.31 -6.68
N PRO A 108 18.89 10.58 -6.82
CA PRO A 108 20.28 10.95 -7.11
C PRO A 108 21.25 10.60 -5.98
N GLU A 109 20.73 10.37 -4.77
CA GLU A 109 21.52 9.93 -3.63
C GLU A 109 21.83 8.42 -3.69
N CYS A 110 21.05 7.65 -4.45
CA CYS A 110 21.23 6.21 -4.60
C CYS A 110 22.46 5.90 -5.45
N LYS A 111 23.42 5.18 -4.86
CA LYS A 111 24.69 4.83 -5.52
C LYS A 111 24.68 3.45 -6.16
N LEU A 112 23.58 2.71 -6.02
CA LEU A 112 23.45 1.36 -6.57
C LEU A 112 23.28 1.43 -8.08
N ASP A 113 24.04 0.60 -8.80
CA ASP A 113 23.82 0.37 -10.23
C ASP A 113 22.65 -0.59 -10.41
N LEU A 114 21.44 -0.09 -10.17
CA LEU A 114 20.26 -0.92 -10.19
C LEU A 114 19.92 -1.33 -11.63
N PRO A 115 19.53 -2.60 -11.85
CA PRO A 115 19.28 -3.16 -13.17
C PRO A 115 18.02 -2.62 -13.87
N GLN A 116 17.51 -1.44 -13.52
CA GLN A 116 16.40 -0.78 -14.22
C GLN A 116 16.70 -0.64 -15.74
N ASN A 117 17.99 -0.57 -16.12
CA ASN A 117 18.43 -0.62 -17.52
C ASN A 117 18.60 -2.03 -18.11
N ARG A 118 18.76 -3.10 -17.31
CA ARG A 118 18.86 -4.49 -17.80
C ARG A 118 17.51 -5.13 -18.11
N LEU A 119 16.44 -4.77 -17.40
CA LEU A 119 15.09 -5.29 -17.70
C LEU A 119 14.63 -4.91 -19.11
N LYS A 120 15.14 -3.79 -19.66
CA LYS A 120 14.91 -3.39 -21.06
C LYS A 120 15.75 -4.18 -22.08
N MET A 121 16.88 -4.77 -21.69
CA MET A 121 17.78 -5.49 -22.61
C MET A 121 17.51 -7.01 -22.70
N SER A 122 16.84 -7.63 -21.72
CA SER A 122 16.66 -9.09 -21.67
C SER A 122 15.62 -9.66 -22.63
N LEU A 123 14.72 -8.85 -23.20
CA LEU A 123 13.66 -9.33 -24.09
C LEU A 123 14.12 -9.66 -25.52
N LYS A 124 15.39 -9.40 -25.89
CA LYS A 124 15.84 -9.47 -27.29
C LYS A 124 16.81 -10.63 -27.63
N GLY A 125 17.22 -11.46 -26.67
CA GLY A 125 18.45 -12.26 -26.83
C GLY A 125 18.41 -13.75 -26.53
N ALA A 126 17.26 -14.41 -26.39
CA ALA A 126 17.21 -15.83 -26.04
C ALA A 126 16.98 -16.74 -27.28
N GLN A 127 18.02 -16.95 -28.09
CA GLN A 127 18.14 -18.08 -29.01
C GLN A 127 19.58 -18.61 -28.99
N THR A 128 19.85 -19.68 -28.24
CA THR A 128 20.88 -20.69 -28.54
C THR A 128 20.77 -21.87 -27.56
N GLU A 129 20.98 -23.09 -28.08
CA GLU A 129 20.68 -24.39 -27.46
C GLU A 129 21.66 -24.83 -26.33
N PRO A 130 21.26 -25.78 -25.46
CA PRO A 130 22.09 -26.33 -24.39
C PRO A 130 22.64 -27.73 -24.69
N GLU A 131 23.88 -27.99 -24.24
CA GLU A 131 24.45 -29.33 -24.08
C GLU A 131 24.22 -29.87 -22.65
N ALA A 132 24.20 -31.20 -22.57
CA ALA A 132 23.61 -32.04 -21.55
C ALA A 132 24.46 -32.28 -20.29
N GLY A 133 23.78 -32.68 -19.20
CA GLY A 133 24.24 -33.81 -18.38
C GLY A 133 24.25 -33.62 -16.86
N SER A 134 23.37 -34.37 -16.18
CA SER A 134 23.70 -35.35 -15.13
C SER A 134 22.75 -35.31 -13.93
N GLU A 135 22.02 -36.41 -13.78
CA GLU A 135 21.13 -36.79 -12.67
C GLU A 135 21.85 -36.93 -11.32
N LEU A 136 21.10 -36.82 -10.21
CA LEU A 136 21.11 -37.82 -9.13
C LEU A 136 19.92 -37.66 -8.14
N ALA A 137 19.40 -38.83 -7.75
CA ALA A 137 18.44 -39.22 -6.71
C ALA A 137 18.38 -38.35 -5.44
N GLY A 138 17.28 -38.19 -4.70
CA GLY A 138 16.15 -39.08 -4.42
C GLY A 138 16.02 -39.25 -2.90
N VAL A 139 15.05 -38.60 -2.25
CA VAL A 139 14.79 -38.76 -0.80
C VAL A 139 13.28 -38.78 -0.53
N ARG A 140 12.86 -39.78 0.25
CA ARG A 140 11.51 -40.08 0.72
C ARG A 140 11.07 -39.10 1.82
N THR A 141 9.78 -38.76 1.86
CA THR A 141 9.15 -38.16 3.05
C THR A 141 7.93 -38.98 3.45
N ASP A 142 7.93 -39.39 4.72
CA ASP A 142 6.79 -40.00 5.38
C ASP A 142 5.82 -38.93 5.89
N SER A 143 4.54 -39.25 5.72
CA SER A 143 3.35 -38.49 6.07
C SER A 143 3.00 -38.58 7.56
N VAL A 144 2.55 -37.46 8.15
CA VAL A 144 1.85 -37.44 9.45
C VAL A 144 0.60 -36.55 9.35
N SER A 145 -0.52 -37.15 9.72
CA SER A 145 -1.91 -36.67 9.84
C SER A 145 -2.05 -35.56 10.90
N ASP A 146 -2.80 -34.48 10.66
CA ASP A 146 -4.27 -34.29 10.69
C ASP A 146 -4.87 -34.23 12.11
N SER A 147 -5.46 -33.09 12.45
CA SER A 147 -6.44 -32.85 13.52
C SER A 147 -7.09 -31.49 13.31
N GLU A 148 -8.37 -31.53 12.92
CA GLU A 148 -9.31 -30.41 12.85
C GLU A 148 -9.72 -29.96 14.27
N GLU A 149 -9.81 -28.65 14.50
CA GLU A 149 -10.70 -28.09 15.52
C GLU A 149 -11.51 -26.94 14.92
N ARG A 150 -12.83 -27.12 14.99
CA ARG A 150 -13.86 -26.13 14.67
C ARG A 150 -13.98 -25.16 15.84
N ASP A 151 -14.17 -23.89 15.54
CA ASP A 151 -14.85 -22.99 16.46
C ASP A 151 -15.81 -22.07 15.68
N GLU A 152 -17.07 -22.10 16.09
CA GLU A 152 -18.18 -21.33 15.54
C GLU A 152 -18.46 -20.13 16.44
N SER A 153 -18.75 -18.96 15.83
CA SER A 153 -19.71 -17.90 16.24
C SER A 153 -19.14 -16.47 16.14
N PRO A 154 -19.95 -15.38 16.16
CA PRO A 154 -21.22 -15.13 15.44
C PRO A 154 -21.34 -13.68 14.86
N GLY A 155 -22.27 -13.44 13.92
CA GLY A 155 -22.94 -12.13 13.71
C GLY A 155 -22.66 -11.39 12.39
N ALA A 156 -23.42 -11.68 11.31
CA ALA A 156 -23.14 -11.22 9.94
C ALA A 156 -24.28 -10.44 9.24
N ASP A 157 -25.11 -9.66 9.93
CA ASP A 157 -26.29 -9.02 9.31
C ASP A 157 -26.23 -7.49 9.08
N ALA A 158 -25.15 -6.80 9.46
CA ALA A 158 -24.97 -5.35 9.19
C ALA A 158 -24.22 -4.93 7.89
N PRO A 159 -23.42 -5.77 7.19
CA PRO A 159 -22.59 -5.29 6.07
C PRO A 159 -23.39 -4.96 4.80
N THR A 160 -24.58 -5.54 4.63
CA THR A 160 -25.36 -5.45 3.38
C THR A 160 -25.97 -4.08 3.14
N ALA A 161 -26.50 -3.42 4.19
CA ALA A 161 -27.15 -2.11 4.04
C ALA A 161 -26.17 -0.98 3.68
N LYS A 162 -24.95 -1.02 4.25
CA LYS A 162 -23.89 -0.05 3.92
C LYS A 162 -23.39 -0.24 2.49
N ALA A 163 -23.21 -1.48 2.05
CA ALA A 163 -22.74 -1.79 0.70
C ALA A 163 -23.74 -1.31 -0.37
N ALA A 164 -25.04 -1.57 -0.18
CA ALA A 164 -26.09 -1.08 -1.06
C ALA A 164 -26.09 0.47 -1.13
N TYR A 165 -26.01 1.14 0.01
CA TYR A 165 -25.95 2.61 0.05
C TYR A 165 -24.73 3.18 -0.68
N ILE A 166 -23.56 2.55 -0.55
CA ILE A 166 -22.35 2.96 -1.28
C ILE A 166 -22.51 2.75 -2.78
N GLN A 167 -23.15 1.66 -3.19
CA GLN A 167 -23.41 1.38 -4.60
C GLN A 167 -24.33 2.44 -5.21
N ASP A 168 -25.42 2.79 -4.53
CA ASP A 168 -26.35 3.83 -4.97
C ASP A 168 -25.66 5.20 -5.05
N LEU A 169 -24.87 5.54 -4.01
CA LEU A 169 -24.14 6.81 -3.97
C LEU A 169 -23.10 6.90 -5.09
N ALA A 170 -22.37 5.82 -5.36
CA ALA A 170 -21.41 5.79 -6.45
C ALA A 170 -22.10 5.90 -7.82
N ALA A 171 -23.25 5.25 -8.01
CA ALA A 171 -24.02 5.34 -9.25
C ALA A 171 -24.66 6.73 -9.46
N GLU A 172 -25.03 7.42 -8.39
CA GLU A 172 -25.60 8.77 -8.42
C GLU A 172 -24.58 9.81 -8.88
N PHE A 173 -23.38 9.79 -8.31
CA PHE A 173 -22.39 10.84 -8.54
C PHE A 173 -21.37 10.51 -9.64
N ALA A 174 -21.14 9.23 -9.97
CA ALA A 174 -20.09 8.83 -10.90
C ALA A 174 -20.59 8.38 -12.29
N PRO A 175 -19.89 8.76 -13.38
CA PRO A 175 -20.12 8.19 -14.69
C PRO A 175 -19.58 6.76 -14.73
N GLY A 176 -20.40 5.84 -15.23
CA GLY A 176 -20.21 4.40 -15.42
C GLY A 176 -18.85 3.79 -15.03
N GLN A 177 -17.78 4.15 -15.73
CA GLN A 177 -16.46 3.54 -15.56
C GLN A 177 -15.78 3.85 -14.20
N ALA A 178 -16.10 4.97 -13.55
CA ALA A 178 -15.50 5.38 -12.28
C ALA A 178 -16.20 4.79 -11.03
N VAL A 179 -17.35 4.12 -11.22
CA VAL A 179 -18.16 3.57 -10.11
C VAL A 179 -17.35 2.64 -9.19
N PRO A 180 -16.56 1.66 -9.68
CA PRO A 180 -15.83 0.73 -8.80
C PRO A 180 -14.76 1.40 -7.93
N ALA A 181 -14.07 2.41 -8.49
CA ALA A 181 -13.05 3.16 -7.77
C ALA A 181 -13.67 3.98 -6.64
N ILE A 182 -14.79 4.65 -6.93
CA ILE A 182 -15.54 5.44 -5.95
C ILE A 182 -16.15 4.57 -4.86
N GLN A 183 -16.70 3.39 -5.20
CA GLN A 183 -17.18 2.43 -4.20
C GLN A 183 -16.06 2.02 -3.22
N SER A 184 -14.87 1.71 -3.75
CA SER A 184 -13.70 1.32 -2.96
C SER A 184 -13.21 2.44 -2.04
N PHE A 185 -13.39 3.70 -2.44
CA PHE A 185 -13.11 4.87 -1.61
C PHE A 185 -14.15 5.05 -0.50
N LEU A 186 -15.44 5.10 -0.86
CA LEU A 186 -16.53 5.35 0.07
C LEU A 186 -16.64 4.25 1.14
N ALA A 187 -16.29 3.00 0.81
CA ALA A 187 -16.28 1.87 1.74
C ALA A 187 -15.46 2.11 3.03
N ARG A 188 -14.46 3.00 2.99
CA ARG A 188 -13.55 3.31 4.11
C ARG A 188 -14.18 4.19 5.19
N PHE A 189 -15.28 4.87 4.86
CA PHE A 189 -15.93 5.83 5.74
C PHE A 189 -17.17 5.24 6.44
N SER A 190 -17.64 5.90 7.49
CA SER A 190 -18.85 5.49 8.21
C SER A 190 -20.11 5.90 7.44
N GLY A 191 -21.19 5.12 7.56
CA GLY A 191 -22.47 5.44 6.91
C GLY A 191 -23.02 6.84 7.25
N PRO A 192 -22.97 7.31 8.52
CA PRO A 192 -23.38 8.67 8.86
C PRO A 192 -22.58 9.75 8.13
N LEU A 193 -21.25 9.61 8.04
CA LEU A 193 -20.41 10.57 7.33
C LEU A 193 -20.75 10.63 5.84
N LEU A 194 -20.98 9.47 5.22
CA LEU A 194 -21.37 9.40 3.82
C LEU A 194 -22.73 10.05 3.55
N ARG A 195 -23.68 9.92 4.48
CA ARG A 195 -24.99 10.60 4.39
C ARG A 195 -24.84 12.12 4.45
N ASP A 196 -24.10 12.62 5.43
CA ASP A 196 -23.82 14.05 5.55
C ASP A 196 -23.12 14.58 4.30
N ALA A 197 -22.13 13.84 3.77
CA ALA A 197 -21.42 14.21 2.56
C ALA A 197 -22.34 14.24 1.33
N ALA A 198 -23.22 13.24 1.19
CA ALA A 198 -24.20 13.18 0.11
C ALA A 198 -25.19 14.35 0.17
N GLU A 199 -25.71 14.67 1.35
CA GLU A 199 -26.62 15.80 1.55
C GLU A 199 -25.96 17.14 1.18
N ILE A 200 -24.72 17.36 1.64
CA ILE A 200 -23.94 18.56 1.28
C ILE A 200 -23.70 18.62 -0.23
N THR A 201 -23.40 17.49 -0.87
CA THR A 201 -23.16 17.42 -2.31
C THR A 201 -24.44 17.70 -3.11
N ARG A 202 -25.60 17.17 -2.68
CA ARG A 202 -26.88 17.44 -3.34
C ARG A 202 -27.37 18.87 -3.17
N ALA A 203 -27.06 19.50 -2.03
CA ALA A 203 -27.43 20.88 -1.75
C ALA A 203 -26.57 21.91 -2.50
N ALA A 204 -25.46 21.48 -3.11
CA ALA A 204 -24.58 22.35 -3.87
C ALA A 204 -25.12 22.52 -5.30
N ASP A 205 -25.83 23.62 -5.53
CA ASP A 205 -26.31 24.00 -6.87
C ASP A 205 -25.15 24.40 -7.79
N GLY A 206 -25.23 24.02 -9.07
CA GLY A 206 -24.29 24.46 -10.10
C GLY A 206 -22.91 23.82 -10.06
N VAL A 207 -22.71 22.73 -9.32
CA VAL A 207 -21.46 21.99 -9.32
C VAL A 207 -21.28 21.26 -10.66
N GLU A 208 -20.34 21.73 -11.47
CA GLU A 208 -20.02 21.11 -12.77
C GLU A 208 -19.49 19.67 -12.62
N LYS A 209 -18.83 19.37 -11.49
CA LYS A 209 -18.09 18.13 -11.24
C LYS A 209 -18.50 17.49 -9.90
N PRO A 210 -19.69 16.85 -9.85
CA PRO A 210 -20.28 16.33 -8.60
C PRO A 210 -19.37 15.32 -7.86
N ILE A 211 -18.59 14.51 -8.58
CA ILE A 211 -17.66 13.54 -7.97
C ILE A 211 -16.54 14.24 -7.23
N ALA A 212 -15.90 15.21 -7.88
CA ALA A 212 -14.78 15.96 -7.31
C ALA A 212 -15.24 16.68 -6.03
N TYR A 213 -16.44 17.25 -6.08
CA TYR A 213 -17.06 17.88 -4.94
C TYR A 213 -17.36 16.89 -3.81
N LEU A 214 -18.02 15.76 -4.10
CA LEU A 214 -18.28 14.69 -3.12
C LEU A 214 -16.98 14.22 -2.45
N TYR A 215 -15.93 14.03 -3.24
CA TYR A 215 -14.62 13.62 -2.75
C TYR A 215 -13.99 14.65 -1.80
N GLY A 216 -14.03 15.93 -2.17
CA GLY A 216 -13.58 17.04 -1.32
C GLY A 216 -14.38 17.12 0.00
N VAL A 217 -15.70 16.98 -0.08
CA VAL A 217 -16.60 16.98 1.09
C VAL A 217 -16.30 15.81 2.03
N VAL A 218 -16.18 14.59 1.51
CA VAL A 218 -15.86 13.40 2.32
C VAL A 218 -14.50 13.57 3.01
N LYS A 219 -13.49 14.07 2.31
CA LYS A 219 -12.17 14.36 2.91
C LYS A 219 -12.27 15.42 4.00
N GLY A 220 -13.03 16.50 3.77
CA GLY A 220 -13.20 17.59 4.72
C GLY A 220 -13.85 17.12 6.01
N LEU A 221 -14.98 16.40 5.90
CA LEU A 221 -15.69 15.82 7.04
C LEU A 221 -14.84 14.79 7.79
N ALA A 222 -14.13 13.92 7.06
CA ALA A 222 -13.26 12.92 7.68
C ALA A 222 -12.08 13.55 8.42
N SER A 223 -11.50 14.63 7.89
CA SER A 223 -10.45 15.40 8.56
C SER A 223 -10.97 16.03 9.85
N ALA A 224 -12.15 16.68 9.82
CA ALA A 224 -12.75 17.28 11.00
C ALA A 224 -13.14 16.24 12.07
N ALA A 225 -13.53 15.04 11.66
CA ALA A 225 -13.82 13.93 12.56
C ALA A 225 -12.56 13.22 13.13
N GLY A 226 -11.36 13.73 12.86
CA GLY A 226 -10.09 13.11 13.31
C GLY A 226 -9.76 11.79 12.61
N GLN A 227 -10.40 11.48 11.47
CA GLN A 227 -10.19 10.25 10.71
C GLN A 227 -9.08 10.36 9.65
N GLN A 228 -8.13 11.29 9.82
CA GLN A 228 -7.05 11.57 8.85
C GLN A 228 -6.22 10.32 8.53
N GLY A 229 -6.00 9.43 9.50
CA GLY A 229 -5.29 8.16 9.28
C GLY A 229 -5.97 7.23 8.26
N ARG A 230 -7.30 7.32 8.10
CA ARG A 230 -8.04 6.53 7.09
C ARG A 230 -7.99 7.16 5.70
N VAL A 231 -7.77 8.47 5.63
CA VAL A 231 -7.61 9.23 4.37
C VAL A 231 -6.19 9.08 3.82
N ALA A 232 -5.17 9.05 4.70
CA ALA A 232 -3.76 9.01 4.31
C ALA A 232 -3.18 7.61 4.06
N ALA A 233 -3.85 6.53 4.52
CA ALA A 233 -3.26 5.18 4.54
C ALA A 233 -3.04 4.52 3.15
N ARG A 234 -3.54 5.10 2.06
CA ARG A 234 -3.27 4.59 0.70
C ARG A 234 -3.46 5.72 -0.32
N PRO A 235 -2.51 5.98 -1.24
CA PRO A 235 -2.78 6.85 -2.38
C PRO A 235 -4.05 6.35 -3.05
N LEU A 236 -5.01 7.25 -3.18
CA LEU A 236 -6.33 6.91 -3.68
C LEU A 236 -6.11 6.69 -5.16
N GLY A 237 -6.35 5.48 -5.69
CA GLY A 237 -6.30 5.25 -7.14
C GLY A 237 -7.26 6.16 -7.92
N ILE A 238 -8.17 6.84 -7.21
CA ILE A 238 -9.00 7.92 -7.74
C ILE A 238 -8.17 9.16 -8.09
N ASP A 239 -7.10 9.50 -7.37
CA ASP A 239 -6.24 10.65 -7.72
C ASP A 239 -5.57 10.45 -9.09
N ASP A 240 -5.35 9.19 -9.52
CA ASP A 240 -4.87 8.84 -10.86
C ASP A 240 -5.99 8.81 -11.93
N GLU A 241 -7.26 8.70 -11.51
CA GLU A 241 -8.45 8.65 -12.39
C GLU A 241 -9.14 10.03 -12.53
N LEU A 242 -8.90 10.95 -11.60
CA LEU A 242 -9.38 12.33 -11.68
C LEU A 242 -8.51 13.12 -12.66
N SER A 243 -9.14 13.89 -13.54
CA SER A 243 -8.39 14.87 -14.32
C SER A 243 -7.74 15.90 -13.39
N GLU A 244 -6.66 16.56 -13.82
CA GLU A 244 -6.03 17.64 -13.02
C GLU A 244 -7.05 18.73 -12.60
N GLU A 245 -8.02 19.00 -13.47
CA GLU A 245 -9.11 19.94 -13.21
C GLU A 245 -10.10 19.41 -12.16
N ASP A 246 -10.43 18.11 -12.17
CA ASP A 246 -11.26 17.50 -11.13
C ASP A 246 -10.52 17.48 -9.78
N HIS A 247 -9.22 17.24 -9.78
CA HIS A 247 -8.40 17.28 -8.59
C HIS A 247 -8.39 18.70 -7.98
N ALA A 248 -8.20 19.72 -8.81
CA ALA A 248 -8.25 21.11 -8.38
C ALA A 248 -9.63 21.47 -7.78
N ALA A 249 -10.72 21.06 -8.43
CA ALA A 249 -12.07 21.28 -7.93
C ALA A 249 -12.31 20.59 -6.57
N ALA A 250 -11.79 19.37 -6.40
CA ALA A 250 -11.87 18.63 -5.15
C ALA A 250 -11.11 19.31 -4.00
N VAL A 251 -9.92 19.89 -4.27
CA VAL A 251 -9.15 20.63 -3.26
C VAL A 251 -9.91 21.88 -2.82
N VAL A 252 -10.50 22.62 -3.76
CA VAL A 252 -11.32 23.80 -3.44
C VAL A 252 -12.53 23.41 -2.58
N ALA A 253 -13.24 22.34 -2.94
CA ALA A 253 -14.36 21.82 -2.16
C ALA A 253 -13.92 21.39 -0.75
N PHE A 254 -12.76 20.72 -0.63
CA PHE A 254 -12.18 20.33 0.65
C PHE A 254 -11.91 21.54 1.56
N ASP A 255 -11.23 22.57 1.04
CA ASP A 255 -10.87 23.76 1.82
C ASP A 255 -12.12 24.52 2.28
N ARG A 256 -13.14 24.62 1.41
CA ARG A 256 -14.43 25.23 1.72
C ARG A 256 -15.16 24.49 2.84
N VAL A 257 -15.27 23.17 2.73
CA VAL A 257 -15.95 22.33 3.74
C VAL A 257 -15.19 22.37 5.06
N LYS A 258 -13.85 22.32 5.01
CA LYS A 258 -13.02 22.44 6.20
C LYS A 258 -13.25 23.78 6.92
N ALA A 259 -13.22 24.89 6.19
CA ALA A 259 -13.49 26.21 6.76
C ALA A 259 -14.91 26.32 7.35
N TRP A 260 -15.92 25.73 6.69
CA TRP A 260 -17.30 25.68 7.19
C TRP A 260 -17.42 24.85 8.48
N VAL A 261 -16.73 23.72 8.57
CA VAL A 261 -16.71 22.91 9.80
C VAL A 261 -15.97 23.61 10.93
N ASP A 262 -14.81 24.21 10.65
CA ASP A 262 -14.01 24.96 11.63
C ASP A 262 -14.76 26.22 12.12
N GLY A 263 -15.59 26.83 11.27
CA GLY A 263 -16.48 27.94 11.59
C GLY A 263 -17.77 27.55 12.36
N GLY A 264 -17.90 26.29 12.78
CA GLY A 264 -19.05 25.83 13.59
C GLY A 264 -20.33 25.56 12.79
N ARG A 265 -20.23 25.32 11.47
CA ARG A 265 -21.34 24.97 10.58
C ARG A 265 -22.51 25.97 10.59
N GLN A 266 -22.23 27.27 10.68
CA GLN A 266 -23.28 28.28 10.59
C GLN A 266 -23.70 28.48 9.12
N GLY A 267 -24.96 28.17 8.81
CA GLY A 267 -25.54 28.33 7.47
C GLY A 267 -25.34 27.12 6.53
N PRO A 268 -25.91 27.19 5.30
CA PRO A 268 -25.74 26.13 4.31
C PRO A 268 -24.25 25.98 3.92
N PRO A 269 -23.82 24.76 3.55
CA PRO A 269 -22.46 24.55 3.10
C PRO A 269 -22.17 25.43 1.86
N PRO A 270 -20.98 26.02 1.77
CA PRO A 270 -20.63 26.90 0.66
C PRO A 270 -20.65 26.13 -0.67
N SER A 271 -21.42 26.65 -1.64
CA SER A 271 -21.43 26.21 -3.04
C SER A 271 -20.05 26.36 -3.68
#